data_AF-A0A7J2US20-F1
#
_entry.id   AF-A0A7J2US20-F1
#
_cell.length_a   1.000
_cell.length_b   1.000
_cell.length_c   1.000
_cell.angle_alpha   90.00
_cell.angle_beta   90.00
_cell.angle_gamma   90.00
#
_symmetry.space_group_name_H-M   'P 1'
#
loop_
_entity.id
_entity.type
_entity.pdbx_description
1 polymer ?
#
loop_
_entity_poly.entity_id
_entity_poly.type
_entity_poly.pdbx_seq_one_letter_code
_entity_poly.pdbx_strand_id
1 'polypeptide(L)'
;MKRFDWVEHPSDVGFRAYGRTISEAFENAALALFEIMVDTSAVRPEIERRIAVKSEDLGALLYDWLDRLIVIHDSEGLVFSEFEVEISEVPGGYLLTATARGEKFDPSKHPER
;
A
#
# COMPACT_ATOMS: atom_id res chain seq x y z
N MET A 1 2.21 -13.19 13.07
CA MET A 1 2.18 -11.79 13.52
C MET A 1 1.01 -11.11 12.83
N LYS A 2 0.32 -10.20 13.51
CA LYS A 2 -0.80 -9.44 12.93
C LYS A 2 -0.25 -8.45 11.90
N ARG A 3 -0.85 -8.38 10.71
CA ARG A 3 -0.44 -7.45 9.64
C ARG A 3 -1.00 -6.04 9.87
N PHE A 4 -2.29 -5.96 10.16
CA PHE A 4 -2.95 -4.70 10.52
C PHE A 4 -4.24 -4.93 11.33
N ASP A 5 -4.83 -3.85 11.84
CA ASP A 5 -6.22 -3.76 12.28
C ASP A 5 -6.88 -2.43 11.98
N TRP A 6 -8.21 -2.46 11.97
CA TRP A 6 -9.07 -1.31 11.81
C TRP A 6 -9.19 -0.52 13.12
N VAL A 7 -9.18 0.79 12.98
CA VAL A 7 -9.45 1.76 14.04
C VAL A 7 -10.80 2.40 13.74
N GLU A 8 -11.70 2.33 14.72
CA GLU A 8 -13.03 2.88 14.60
C GLU A 8 -12.94 4.41 14.45
N HIS A 9 -13.52 4.93 13.37
CA HIS A 9 -13.62 6.36 13.13
C HIS A 9 -15.01 6.67 12.55
N PRO A 10 -15.70 7.74 13.02
CA PRO A 10 -17.11 7.97 12.69
C PRO A 10 -17.37 8.34 11.23
N SER A 11 -16.34 8.63 10.43
CA SER A 11 -16.50 9.10 9.04
C SER A 11 -15.48 8.53 8.07
N ASP A 12 -14.42 7.90 8.55
CA ASP A 12 -13.33 7.38 7.72
C ASP A 12 -12.96 5.98 8.20
N VAL A 13 -12.06 5.33 7.48
CA VAL A 13 -11.44 4.08 7.92
C VAL A 13 -10.02 4.38 8.36
N GLY A 14 -9.77 4.25 9.67
CA GLY A 14 -8.41 4.22 10.19
C GLY A 14 -7.89 2.78 10.19
N PHE A 15 -6.59 2.60 9.98
CA PHE A 15 -5.94 1.32 10.23
C PHE A 15 -4.58 1.50 10.91
N ARG A 16 -4.15 0.46 11.64
CA ARG A 16 -2.80 0.34 12.19
C ARG A 16 -2.12 -0.84 11.51
N ALA A 17 -1.03 -0.57 10.79
CA ALA A 17 -0.19 -1.60 10.20
C ALA A 17 1.03 -1.91 11.07
N TYR A 18 1.47 -3.16 11.04
CA TYR A 18 2.57 -3.67 11.86
C TYR A 18 3.56 -4.42 10.98
N GLY A 19 4.82 -4.45 11.39
CA GLY A 19 5.87 -5.23 10.75
C GLY A 19 7.01 -5.49 11.73
N ARG A 20 7.82 -6.52 11.47
CA ARG A 20 9.06 -6.77 12.22
C ARG A 20 10.14 -5.75 11.84
N THR A 21 10.01 -5.16 10.65
CA THR A 21 10.82 -4.07 10.14
C THR A 21 9.91 -2.91 9.71
N ILE A 22 10.50 -1.72 9.53
CA ILE A 22 9.78 -0.57 9.01
C ILE A 22 9.25 -0.83 7.60
N SER A 23 10.03 -1.51 6.76
CA SER A 23 9.60 -1.96 5.42
C SER A 23 8.36 -2.85 5.50
N GLU A 24 8.36 -3.88 6.35
CA GLU A 24 7.22 -4.80 6.49
C GLU A 24 5.97 -4.05 7.00
N ALA A 25 6.14 -3.02 7.83
CA ALA A 25 5.02 -2.18 8.25
C ALA A 25 4.44 -1.35 7.08
N PHE A 26 5.28 -0.84 6.17
CA PHE A 26 4.86 -0.10 4.98
C PHE A 26 4.21 -1.01 3.92
N GLU A 27 4.70 -2.24 3.77
CA GLU A 27 4.04 -3.29 2.97
C GLU A 27 2.64 -3.58 3.50
N ASN A 28 2.52 -3.81 4.80
CA ASN A 28 1.23 -4.11 5.43
C ASN A 28 0.29 -2.88 5.44
N ALA A 29 0.81 -1.66 5.44
CA ALA A 29 0.01 -0.45 5.26
C ALA A 29 -0.58 -0.35 3.86
N ALA A 30 0.21 -0.66 2.82
CA ALA A 30 -0.28 -0.74 1.45
C ALA A 30 -1.33 -1.85 1.28
N LEU A 31 -1.11 -3.01 1.91
CA LEU A 31 -2.10 -4.08 1.91
C LEU A 31 -3.41 -3.65 2.59
N ALA A 32 -3.32 -2.99 3.74
CA ALA A 32 -4.50 -2.48 4.45
C ALA A 32 -5.27 -1.47 3.60
N LEU A 33 -4.58 -0.56 2.90
CA LEU A 33 -5.19 0.40 1.98
C LEU A 33 -6.04 -0.30 0.90
N PHE A 34 -5.50 -1.32 0.22
CA PHE A 34 -6.26 -2.03 -0.80
C PHE A 34 -7.34 -2.95 -0.21
N GLU A 35 -7.17 -3.44 1.01
CA GLU A 35 -8.20 -4.23 1.71
C GLU A 35 -9.47 -3.41 2.02
N ILE A 36 -9.36 -2.08 2.11
CA ILE A 36 -10.51 -1.16 2.18
C ILE A 36 -11.29 -1.19 0.86
N MET A 37 -10.58 -1.23 -0.26
CA MET A 37 -11.18 -1.10 -1.60
C MET A 37 -11.73 -2.44 -2.12
N VAL A 38 -10.99 -3.53 -1.90
CA VAL A 38 -11.28 -4.87 -2.45
C VAL A 38 -10.87 -5.98 -1.48
N ASP A 39 -11.38 -7.19 -1.68
CA ASP A 39 -10.79 -8.38 -1.07
C ASP A 39 -9.43 -8.69 -1.73
N THR A 40 -8.33 -8.34 -1.08
CA THR A 40 -6.99 -8.52 -1.65
C THR A 40 -6.62 -9.98 -1.86
N SER A 41 -7.32 -10.93 -1.20
CA SER A 41 -7.10 -12.36 -1.42
C SER A 41 -7.59 -12.85 -2.78
N ALA A 42 -8.50 -12.10 -3.42
CA ALA A 42 -8.96 -12.36 -4.77
C ALA A 42 -8.02 -11.79 -5.85
N VAL A 43 -7.18 -10.81 -5.49
CA VAL A 43 -6.30 -10.09 -6.42
C VAL A 43 -5.05 -10.92 -6.75
N ARG A 44 -4.83 -11.18 -8.03
CA ARG A 44 -3.69 -11.95 -8.55
C ARG A 44 -2.51 -11.02 -8.87
N PRO A 45 -1.27 -11.40 -8.50
CA PRO A 45 -0.08 -10.59 -8.72
C PRO A 45 0.48 -10.73 -10.16
N GLU A 46 -0.29 -10.32 -11.18
CA GLU A 46 0.06 -10.53 -12.60
C GLU A 46 0.76 -9.33 -13.25
N ILE A 47 0.45 -8.11 -12.78
CA ILE A 47 0.98 -6.84 -13.27
C ILE A 47 1.87 -6.24 -12.20
N GLU A 48 3.12 -5.92 -12.58
CA GLU A 48 4.11 -5.29 -11.69
C GLU A 48 4.21 -3.77 -11.92
N ARG A 49 4.30 -3.01 -10.83
CA ARG A 49 4.68 -1.59 -10.83
C ARG A 49 5.85 -1.37 -9.88
N ARG A 50 6.90 -0.74 -10.40
CA ARG A 50 8.05 -0.29 -9.59
C ARG A 50 7.86 1.17 -9.23
N ILE A 51 8.02 1.46 -7.94
CA ILE A 51 7.72 2.75 -7.35
C ILE A 51 8.94 3.20 -6.56
N ALA A 52 9.28 4.49 -6.65
CA ALA A 52 10.30 5.12 -5.83
C ALA A 52 9.78 6.45 -5.31
N VAL A 53 9.91 6.67 -4.01
CA VAL A 53 9.42 7.86 -3.30
C VAL A 53 10.48 8.32 -2.33
N LYS A 54 10.73 9.63 -2.27
CA LYS A 54 11.68 10.24 -1.33
C LYS A 54 10.98 11.32 -0.54
N SER A 55 11.15 11.29 0.78
CA SER A 55 10.55 12.27 1.68
C SER A 55 11.50 12.57 2.85
N GLU A 56 11.23 13.65 3.57
CA GLU A 56 12.10 14.18 4.63
C GLU A 56 12.08 13.37 5.93
N ASP A 57 10.97 12.68 6.22
CA ASP A 57 10.81 11.79 7.36
C ASP A 57 9.92 10.58 7.02
N LEU A 58 9.81 9.62 7.94
CA LEU A 58 9.03 8.39 7.75
C LEU A 58 7.52 8.63 7.66
N GLY A 59 6.99 9.67 8.31
CA GLY A 59 5.56 9.99 8.25
C GLY A 59 5.18 10.53 6.88
N ALA A 60 5.97 11.50 6.38
CA ALA A 60 5.83 12.01 5.01
C ALA A 60 6.04 10.89 3.98
N LEU A 61 7.02 10.01 4.20
CA LEU A 61 7.29 8.87 3.31
C LEU A 61 6.11 7.90 3.25
N LEU A 62 5.46 7.61 4.38
CA LEU A 62 4.27 6.76 4.41
C LEU A 62 3.10 7.39 3.67
N TYR A 63 2.88 8.70 3.88
CA TYR A 63 1.86 9.44 3.15
C TYR A 63 2.08 9.38 1.64
N ASP A 64 3.27 9.77 1.17
CA ASP A 64 3.60 9.79 -0.25
C ASP A 64 3.57 8.37 -0.88
N TRP A 65 3.92 7.34 -0.10
CA TRP A 65 3.82 5.94 -0.51
C TRP A 65 2.37 5.52 -0.79
N LEU A 66 1.46 5.77 0.16
CA LEU A 66 0.06 5.41 0.03
C LEU A 66 -0.65 6.26 -1.03
N ASP A 67 -0.34 7.56 -1.09
CA ASP A 67 -0.86 8.47 -2.14
C ASP A 67 -0.44 7.99 -3.53
N ARG A 68 0.82 7.57 -3.70
CA ARG A 68 1.31 7.06 -4.97
C ARG A 68 0.54 5.82 -5.43
N LEU A 69 0.17 4.93 -4.51
CA LEU A 69 -0.65 3.76 -4.81
C LEU A 69 -2.07 4.13 -5.23
N ILE A 70 -2.69 5.10 -4.55
CA ILE A 70 -4.01 5.64 -4.91
C ILE A 70 -3.98 6.26 -6.30
N VAL A 71 -2.97 7.07 -6.61
CA VAL A 71 -2.80 7.67 -7.95
C VAL A 71 -2.71 6.60 -9.04
N ILE A 72 -2.00 5.48 -8.79
CA ILE A 72 -1.92 4.38 -9.75
C ILE A 72 -3.27 3.65 -9.88
N HIS A 73 -3.97 3.44 -8.77
CA HIS A 73 -5.32 2.89 -8.79
C HIS A 73 -6.27 3.75 -9.64
N ASP A 74 -6.31 5.07 -9.41
CA ASP A 74 -7.23 5.98 -10.10
C ASP A 74 -6.88 6.16 -11.58
N SER A 75 -5.60 6.25 -11.91
CA SER A 75 -5.15 6.52 -13.28
C SER A 75 -5.08 5.27 -14.16
N GLU A 76 -4.76 4.12 -13.57
CA GLU A 76 -4.59 2.86 -14.29
C GLU A 76 -5.68 1.83 -14.00
N GLY A 77 -6.56 2.03 -13.01
CA GLY A 77 -7.55 1.03 -12.60
C GLY A 77 -6.91 -0.27 -12.11
N LEU A 78 -5.76 -0.18 -11.42
CA LEU A 78 -5.05 -1.33 -10.86
C LEU A 78 -5.38 -1.51 -9.38
N VAL A 79 -5.47 -2.75 -8.93
CA VAL A 79 -5.52 -3.13 -7.51
C VAL A 79 -4.37 -4.07 -7.21
N PHE A 80 -3.78 -3.96 -6.01
CA PHE A 80 -2.57 -4.69 -5.64
C PHE A 80 -2.81 -5.57 -4.40
N SER A 81 -2.10 -6.69 -4.32
CA SER A 81 -2.15 -7.65 -3.19
C SER A 81 -0.78 -8.05 -2.66
N GLU A 82 0.29 -7.78 -3.40
CA GLU A 82 1.66 -8.07 -2.98
C GLU A 82 2.53 -6.82 -3.08
N PHE A 83 3.33 -6.60 -2.04
CA PHE A 83 4.23 -5.47 -1.91
C PHE A 83 5.58 -5.96 -1.40
N GLU A 84 6.65 -5.49 -2.02
CA GLU A 84 8.02 -5.63 -1.54
C GLU A 84 8.57 -4.22 -1.38
N VAL A 85 8.96 -3.84 -0.17
CA VAL A 85 9.39 -2.48 0.15
C VAL A 85 10.80 -2.49 0.73
N GLU A 86 11.65 -1.61 0.22
CA GLU A 86 12.95 -1.29 0.79
C GLU A 86 13.00 0.19 1.17
N ILE A 87 13.39 0.49 2.40
CA ILE A 87 13.55 1.85 2.89
C ILE A 87 15.00 2.05 3.31
N SER A 88 15.60 3.12 2.83
CA SER A 88 16.98 3.50 3.15
C SER A 88 17.07 4.97 3.56
N GLU A 89 17.94 5.26 4.51
CA GLU A 89 18.32 6.64 4.83
C GLU A 89 19.19 7.20 3.70
N VAL A 90 18.89 8.43 3.28
CA VAL A 90 19.63 9.17 2.26
C VAL A 90 19.89 10.59 2.75
N PRO A 91 20.86 11.33 2.19
CA PRO A 91 21.03 12.73 2.54
C PRO A 91 19.72 13.53 2.39
N GLY A 92 19.26 14.10 3.50
CA GLY A 92 18.02 14.88 3.58
C GLY A 92 16.73 14.07 3.75
N GLY A 93 16.78 12.80 4.14
CA GLY A 93 15.57 12.04 4.53
C GLY A 93 15.66 10.55 4.23
N TYR A 94 14.58 10.00 3.67
CA TYR A 94 14.42 8.57 3.39
C TYR A 94 14.04 8.35 1.93
N LEU A 95 14.55 7.27 1.35
CA LEU A 95 14.15 6.76 0.05
C LEU A 95 13.46 5.41 0.23
N LEU A 96 12.23 5.32 -0.26
CA LEU A 96 11.48 4.08 -0.42
C LEU A 96 11.58 3.64 -1.89
N THR A 97 11.96 2.39 -2.11
CA THR A 97 11.79 1.70 -3.39
C THR A 97 10.92 0.47 -3.18
N ALA A 98 9.95 0.27 -4.06
CA ALA A 98 9.00 -0.81 -3.90
C ALA A 98 8.59 -1.44 -5.23
N THR A 99 8.18 -2.69 -5.11
CA THR A 99 7.49 -3.44 -6.17
C THR A 99 6.08 -3.76 -5.68
N ALA A 100 5.06 -3.29 -6.39
CA ALA A 100 3.65 -3.63 -6.16
C ALA A 100 3.15 -4.55 -7.27
N ARG A 101 2.48 -5.65 -6.91
CA ARG A 101 1.94 -6.64 -7.87
C ARG A 101 0.45 -6.86 -7.65
N GLY A 102 -0.26 -6.95 -8.77
CA GLY A 102 -1.72 -6.98 -8.78
C GLY A 102 -2.31 -7.15 -10.17
N GLU A 103 -3.54 -6.71 -10.38
CA GLU A 103 -4.22 -6.83 -11.68
C GLU A 103 -5.17 -5.64 -11.92
N LYS A 104 -5.79 -5.59 -13.11
CA LYS A 104 -6.84 -4.61 -13.39
C LYS A 104 -8.05 -4.89 -12.50
N PHE A 105 -8.64 -3.83 -11.96
CA PHE A 105 -9.89 -3.94 -11.23
C PHE A 105 -11.00 -4.51 -12.14
N ASP A 106 -11.69 -5.54 -11.64
CA ASP A 106 -12.83 -6.18 -12.29
C ASP A 106 -13.99 -6.22 -11.28
N PRO A 107 -15.08 -5.46 -11.49
CA PRO A 107 -16.22 -5.42 -10.57
C PRO A 107 -16.90 -6.77 -10.34
N SER A 108 -16.79 -7.70 -11.30
CA SER A 108 -17.38 -9.04 -11.16
C SER A 108 -16.58 -9.93 -10.21
N LYS A 109 -15.29 -9.65 -10.08
CA LYS A 109 -14.33 -10.38 -9.26
C LYS A 109 -14.06 -9.68 -7.93
N HIS A 110 -14.10 -8.34 -7.93
CA HIS A 110 -13.79 -7.47 -6.80
C HIS A 110 -15.05 -6.65 -6.46
N PRO A 111 -16.03 -7.25 -5.76
CA PRO A 111 -17.19 -6.50 -5.31
C PRO A 111 -16.77 -5.39 -4.35
N GLU A 112 -17.43 -4.23 -4.45
CA GLU A 112 -17.23 -3.12 -3.53
C GLU A 112 -17.54 -3.55 -2.09
N ARG A 113 -16.73 -3.06 -1.14
CA ARG A 113 -16.91 -3.30 0.30
C ARG A 113 -17.59 -2.13 0.99
#